data_AF-A0A953DLL9-F1
#
_entry.id   AF-A0A953DLL9-F1
#
_cell.length_a   1.000
_cell.length_b   1.000
_cell.length_c   1.000
_cell.angle_alpha   90.00
_cell.angle_beta   90.00
_cell.angle_gamma   90.00
#
_symmetry.space_group_name_H-M   'P 1'
#
loop_
_entity.id
_entity.type
_entity.pdbx_description
1 polymer ?
#
loop_
_entity_poly.entity_id
_entity_poly.type
_entity_poly.pdbx_seq_one_letter_code
_entity_poly.pdbx_strand_id
1 'polypeptide(L)' 'MRVGVYAPRGRDDQTPHEQDEIYIVIAGSGTFERGEERVRFDPGTVLFVPAGMPHRFTDFGDDFATWVVFWGPEGGE' A
#
# COMPACT_ATOMS: atom_id res chain seq x y z
N MET A 1 10.14 -9.96 -8.67
CA MET A 1 8.93 -10.03 -7.81
C MET A 1 9.34 -10.32 -6.38
N ARG A 2 8.87 -9.53 -5.42
CA ARG A 2 9.04 -9.76 -3.97
C ARG A 2 7.69 -9.64 -3.29
N VAL A 3 7.46 -10.41 -2.23
CA VAL A 3 6.23 -10.36 -1.44
C VAL A 3 6.57 -10.26 0.04
N GLY A 4 5.77 -9.50 0.78
CA GLY A 4 5.91 -9.36 2.23
C GLY A 4 4.59 -8.96 2.88
N VAL A 5 4.60 -8.98 4.21
CA VAL A 5 3.51 -8.38 5.00
C VAL A 5 3.95 -6.98 5.41
N TYR A 6 3.08 -6.01 5.17
CA TYR A 6 3.22 -4.66 5.69
C TYR A 6 2.11 -4.39 6.72
N ALA A 7 2.50 -3.99 7.93
CA ALA A 7 1.59 -3.80 9.06
C ALA A 7 2.10 -2.68 9.98
N PRO A 8 2.10 -1.42 9.49
CA PRO A 8 2.53 -0.29 10.30
C PRO A 8 1.61 -0.09 11.52
N ARG A 9 2.16 0.53 12.56
CA ARG A 9 1.43 0.90 13.78
C ARG A 9 1.58 2.40 14.00
N GLY A 10 0.47 3.08 14.25
CA GLY A 10 0.42 4.54 14.39
C GLY A 10 0.63 5.34 13.10
N ARG A 11 1.75 5.15 12.38
CA ARG A 11 2.05 5.88 11.13
C ARG A 11 2.64 4.95 10.08
N ASP A 12 2.25 5.18 8.82
CA ASP A 12 2.90 4.60 7.67
C ASP A 12 4.14 5.43 7.29
N ASP A 13 5.32 4.82 7.35
CA ASP A 13 6.62 5.45 7.10
C ASP A 13 7.20 5.11 5.71
N GLN A 14 6.41 4.49 4.82
CA GLN A 14 6.87 4.15 3.47
C GLN A 14 7.30 5.38 2.65
N THR A 15 8.18 5.14 1.70
CA THR A 15 8.57 6.11 0.67
C THR A 15 8.19 5.56 -0.69
N PRO A 16 8.02 6.39 -1.73
CA PRO A 16 7.80 5.87 -3.08
C PRO A 16 8.86 4.85 -3.47
N HIS A 17 8.44 3.72 -4.05
CA HIS A 17 9.34 2.66 -4.48
C HIS A 17 9.56 2.70 -5.99
N GLU A 18 10.69 2.16 -6.44
CA GLU A 18 11.07 2.13 -7.86
C GLU A 18 10.40 1.01 -8.66
N GLN A 19 9.57 0.18 -8.02
CA GLN A 19 8.81 -0.89 -8.64
C GLN A 19 7.33 -0.66 -8.43
N ASP A 20 6.50 -1.28 -9.26
CA ASP A 20 5.06 -1.29 -9.04
C ASP A 20 4.74 -2.08 -7.77
N GLU A 21 3.69 -1.65 -7.08
CA GLU A 21 3.22 -2.28 -5.85
C GLU A 21 1.76 -2.70 -5.97
N ILE A 22 1.46 -3.89 -5.44
CA ILE A 22 0.09 -4.34 -5.21
C ILE A 22 -0.07 -4.60 -3.72
N TYR A 23 -1.07 -3.95 -3.13
CA TYR A 23 -1.50 -4.19 -1.77
C TYR A 23 -2.77 -5.01 -1.74
N ILE A 24 -2.83 -6.02 -0.86
CA ILE A 24 -4.04 -6.82 -0.61
C ILE A 24 -4.32 -6.79 0.88
N VAL A 25 -5.35 -6.02 1.27
CA VAL A 25 -5.64 -5.77 2.69
C VAL A 25 -6.10 -7.06 3.36
N ILE A 26 -5.41 -7.44 4.43
CA ILE A 26 -5.68 -8.64 5.25
C ILE A 26 -6.63 -8.30 6.39
N ALA A 27 -6.37 -7.19 7.08
CA ALA A 27 -7.08 -6.76 8.28
C ALA A 27 -7.05 -5.23 8.45
N GLY A 28 -7.98 -4.71 9.25
CA GLY A 28 -8.16 -3.28 9.49
C GLY A 28 -8.86 -2.54 8.35
N SER A 29 -9.11 -1.26 8.56
CA SER A 29 -9.71 -0.35 7.58
C SER A 29 -9.09 1.04 7.72
N GLY A 30 -9.21 1.86 6.68
CA GLY A 30 -8.61 3.18 6.65
C GLY A 30 -8.76 3.87 5.31
N THR A 31 -7.94 4.89 5.10
CA THR A 31 -7.86 5.64 3.84
C THR A 31 -6.52 5.37 3.19
N PHE A 32 -6.50 5.12 1.89
CA PHE A 32 -5.31 5.05 1.08
C PHE A 32 -5.24 6.27 0.19
N GLU A 33 -4.15 7.01 0.30
CA GLU A 33 -3.90 8.21 -0.49
C GLU A 33 -2.88 7.86 -1.57
N ARG A 34 -3.19 8.14 -2.83
CA ARG A 34 -2.31 7.89 -3.99
C ARG A 34 -2.44 9.05 -4.97
N GLY A 35 -1.41 9.89 -5.07
CA GLY A 35 -1.53 11.16 -5.79
C GLY A 35 -2.67 12.02 -5.23
N GLU A 36 -3.64 12.37 -6.07
CA GLU A 36 -4.83 13.14 -5.68
C GLU A 36 -6.02 12.25 -5.24
N GLU A 37 -5.89 10.94 -5.36
CA GLU A 37 -6.96 10.00 -5.05
C GLU A 37 -6.93 9.60 -3.57
N ARG A 38 -8.12 9.52 -2.97
CA ARG A 38 -8.33 9.00 -1.61
C ARG A 38 -9.34 7.86 -1.67
N VAL A 39 -8.89 6.66 -1.33
CA VAL A 39 -9.68 5.43 -1.42
C VAL A 39 -9.92 4.87 -0.02
N ARG A 40 -11.17 4.54 0.31
CA ARG A 40 -11.44 3.77 1.53
C ARG A 40 -11.07 2.31 1.31
N PHE A 41 -10.40 1.71 2.28
CA PHE A 41 -10.05 0.30 2.24
C PHE A 41 -10.56 -0.46 3.47
N ASP A 42 -10.79 -1.74 3.26
CA ASP A 42 -11.17 -2.75 4.25
C ASP A 42 -10.62 -4.12 3.81
N PRO A 43 -10.75 -5.20 4.62
CA PRO A 43 -10.22 -6.50 4.28
C PRO A 43 -10.73 -7.03 2.94
N GLY A 44 -9.81 -7.42 2.05
CA GLY A 44 -10.10 -7.84 0.68
C GLY A 44 -9.97 -6.72 -0.37
N THR A 45 -9.79 -5.46 0.05
CA THR A 45 -9.47 -4.37 -0.88
C THR A 45 -8.10 -4.61 -1.52
N VAL A 46 -8.02 -4.43 -2.85
CA VAL A 46 -6.77 -4.52 -3.63
C VAL A 46 -6.42 -3.12 -4.16
N LEU A 47 -5.19 -2.68 -3.91
CA LEU A 47 -4.71 -1.36 -4.33
C LEU A 47 -3.47 -1.55 -5.21
N PHE A 48 -3.42 -0.84 -6.32
CA PHE A 48 -2.25 -0.79 -7.20
C PHE A 48 -1.52 0.53 -7.04
N VAL A 49 -0.19 0.54 -7.07
CA VAL A 49 0.61 1.76 -7.06
C VAL A 49 1.67 1.67 -8.16
N PRO A 50 1.65 2.61 -9.13
CA PRO A 50 2.74 2.71 -10.09
C PRO A 50 4.07 3.03 -9.42
N ALA A 51 5.17 2.53 -9.98
CA ALA A 51 6.52 2.92 -9.58
C ALA A 51 6.67 4.45 -9.47
N GLY A 52 7.30 4.90 -8.38
CA GLY A 52 7.56 6.31 -8.08
C GLY A 52 6.34 7.10 -7.60
N MET A 53 5.14 6.51 -7.56
CA MET A 53 3.93 7.22 -7.16
C MET A 53 3.89 7.47 -5.64
N PRO A 54 3.77 8.73 -5.19
CA PRO A 54 3.54 9.02 -3.78
C PRO A 54 2.24 8.39 -3.29
N HIS A 55 2.34 7.62 -2.22
CA HIS A 55 1.20 6.97 -1.61
C HIS A 55 1.38 6.81 -0.09
N ARG A 56 0.27 6.67 0.62
CA ARG A 56 0.25 6.58 2.09
C ARG A 56 -1.02 5.90 2.58
N PHE A 57 -0.89 5.00 3.55
CA PHE A 57 -2.01 4.59 4.40
C PHE A 57 -2.24 5.64 5.49
N THR A 58 -3.48 6.10 5.65
CA THR A 58 -3.90 7.08 6.66
C THR A 58 -5.18 6.63 7.36
N ASP A 59 -5.50 7.24 8.50
CA ASP A 59 -6.73 6.98 9.26
C ASP A 59 -6.98 5.49 9.58
N PHE A 60 -5.91 4.73 9.88
CA PHE A 60 -5.96 3.30 10.20
C PHE A 60 -5.63 3.02 11.67
N GLY A 61 -6.09 1.89 12.19
CA GLY A 61 -5.82 1.43 13.55
C GLY A 61 -4.66 0.44 13.65
N ASP A 62 -4.30 0.07 14.88
CA ASP A 62 -3.23 -0.91 15.17
C ASP A 62 -3.58 -2.35 14.77
N ASP A 63 -4.71 -2.58 14.11
CA ASP A 63 -5.13 -3.84 13.52
C ASP A 63 -4.81 -3.93 12.01
N PHE A 64 -4.37 -2.85 11.37
CA PHE A 64 -4.08 -2.83 9.95
C PHE A 64 -2.97 -3.81 9.55
N ALA A 65 -3.21 -4.60 8.51
CA ALA A 65 -2.21 -5.45 7.87
C ALA A 65 -2.57 -5.67 6.40
N THR A 66 -1.56 -5.71 5.53
CA THR A 66 -1.72 -5.95 4.10
C THR A 66 -0.58 -6.81 3.57
N TRP A 67 -0.85 -7.61 2.55
CA TRP A 67 0.22 -8.13 1.70
C TRP A 67 0.71 -6.99 0.81
N VAL A 68 2.01 -6.87 0.62
CA VAL A 68 2.62 -6.02 -0.39
C VAL A 68 3.40 -6.88 -1.37
N VAL A 69 3.16 -6.65 -2.67
CA VAL A 69 3.85 -7.32 -3.77
C VAL A 69 4.56 -6.27 -4.58
N PHE A 70 5.89 -6.35 -4.66
CA PHE A 70 6.71 -5.54 -5.56
C PHE A 70 6.88 -6.29 -6.88
N TRP A 71 6.47 -5.66 -7.98
CA TRP A 71 6.39 -6.26 -9.32
C TRP A 71 7.12 -5.41 -10.37
N GLY A 72 7.61 -6.07 -11.41
CA GLY A 72 8.31 -5.46 -12.55
C GLY A 72 9.75 -4.99 -12.34
N PRO A 73 10.38 -4.37 -13.35
CA PRO A 73 11.70 -3.77 -13.27
C PRO A 73 11.68 -2.43 -12.52
N GLU A 74 12.85 -1.78 -12.38
CA GLU A 74 12.91 -0.37 -11.97
C GLU A 74 12.16 0.50 -13.00
N GLY A 75 11.25 1.35 -12.52
CA GLY A 75 10.37 2.17 -13.34
C GLY A 75 8.97 1.58 -13.58
N GLY A 76 8.70 0.36 -13.10
CA GLY A 76 7.41 -0.33 -13.31
C GLY A 76 7.37 -1.13 -14.62
N GLU A 77 6.26 -1.84 -14.85
CA GLU A 77 6.00 -2.53 -16.13
C GLU A 77 5.59 -1.60 -17.28
#